data_AF-A0A2V9CZA4-F1
#
_entry.id   AF-A0A2V9CZA4-F1
#
_cell.length_a   1.000
_cell.length_b   1.000
_cell.length_c   1.000
_cell.angle_alpha   90.00
_cell.angle_beta   90.00
_cell.angle_gamma   90.00
#
_symmetry.space_group_name_H-M   'P 1'
#
loop_
_entity.id
_entity.type
_entity.pdbx_description
1 polymer ?
#
loop_
_entity_poly.entity_id
_entity_poly.type
_entity_poly.pdbx_seq_one_letter_code
_entity_poly.pdbx_strand_id
1 'polypeptide(L)'
;MGEICRLEELGLPRMIVANGKRMFPCPVCAAPREVRLTKKNKPYVVCDPCGIQVFIRGPAGIAAFDRLVDRASGEDLWTRLHEMERRYYLKCPKCGCRFWIDPELVKTSIFDGSLQGFRCPQEDCGATVAWGEKQ
;
A
#
# COMPACT_ATOMS: atom_id res chain seq x y z
N MET A 1 20.56 32.38 1.90
CA MET A 1 19.74 32.38 0.67
C MET A 1 20.30 31.29 -0.23
N GLY A 2 19.49 30.31 -0.57
CA GLY A 2 19.91 29.15 -1.34
C GLY A 2 18.68 28.30 -1.63
N GLU A 3 17.84 28.81 -2.53
CA GLU A 3 16.79 28.04 -3.20
C GLU A 3 17.42 26.92 -4.01
N ILE A 4 16.94 25.68 -3.83
CA ILE A 4 16.77 24.75 -4.95
C ILE A 4 15.49 23.94 -4.71
N CYS A 5 14.44 24.40 -5.38
CA CYS A 5 13.18 23.70 -5.61
C CYS A 5 13.29 22.96 -6.95
N ARG A 6 13.24 21.63 -6.95
CA ARG A 6 12.64 20.76 -8.00
C ARG A 6 13.13 19.32 -7.85
N LEU A 7 12.23 18.42 -7.54
CA LEU A 7 12.26 17.00 -7.95
C LEU A 7 10.80 16.50 -7.96
N GLU A 8 10.05 16.91 -8.97
CA GLU A 8 8.98 16.07 -9.52
C GLU A 8 9.57 15.22 -10.65
N GLU A 9 8.87 14.12 -10.94
CA GLU A 9 9.07 13.16 -12.03
C GLU A 9 10.05 12.01 -11.74
N LEU A 10 9.49 10.85 -11.36
CA LEU A 10 9.62 9.57 -12.07
C LEU A 10 8.62 8.56 -11.48
N GLY A 11 7.67 8.14 -12.32
CA GLY A 11 6.77 7.02 -12.05
C GLY A 11 7.52 5.69 -11.96
N LEU A 12 6.87 4.74 -11.26
CA LEU A 12 7.32 3.43 -10.77
C LEU A 12 8.05 3.45 -9.40
N PRO A 13 7.55 2.70 -8.41
CA PRO A 13 8.08 2.70 -7.06
C PRO A 13 9.46 2.06 -7.11
N ARG A 14 10.46 2.91 -7.04
CA ARG A 14 11.84 2.59 -6.70
C ARG A 14 11.81 1.44 -5.69
N MET A 15 12.32 0.28 -6.12
CA MET A 15 12.53 -0.89 -5.27
C MET A 15 12.92 -0.41 -3.87
N ILE A 16 12.16 -0.83 -2.87
CA ILE A 16 12.37 -0.46 -1.47
C ILE A 16 13.62 -1.20 -0.99
N VAL A 17 14.77 -0.78 -1.48
CA VAL A 17 16.04 -1.00 -0.81
C VAL A 17 16.21 0.21 0.10
N ALA A 18 15.50 0.18 1.23
CA ALA A 18 15.59 1.24 2.23
C ALA A 18 16.79 0.98 3.15
N ASN A 19 17.99 1.40 2.75
CA ASN A 19 19.08 1.83 3.65
C ASN A 19 19.32 1.04 4.97
N GLY A 20 19.23 -0.31 4.95
CA GLY A 20 19.39 -1.15 6.14
C GLY A 20 18.26 -1.06 7.18
N LYS A 21 17.13 -0.43 6.83
CA LYS A 21 15.94 -0.30 7.69
C LYS A 21 14.98 -1.45 7.47
N ARG A 22 14.46 -2.00 8.57
CA ARG A 22 13.44 -3.05 8.59
C ARG A 22 12.08 -2.48 8.20
N MET A 23 11.42 -3.04 7.19
CA MET A 23 10.15 -2.54 6.66
C MET A 23 9.05 -3.60 6.81
N PHE A 24 7.81 -3.15 7.03
CA PHE A 24 6.63 -4.02 7.11
C PHE A 24 5.42 -3.34 6.44
N PRO A 25 4.57 -4.06 5.70
CA PRO A 25 3.41 -3.49 5.03
C PRO A 25 2.35 -2.99 6.01
N CYS A 26 1.71 -1.88 5.68
CA CYS A 26 0.48 -1.47 6.34
C CYS A 26 -0.63 -2.49 6.07
N PRO A 27 -1.33 -3.06 7.07
CA PRO A 27 -2.44 -3.99 6.83
C PRO A 27 -3.65 -3.38 6.13
N VAL A 28 -3.72 -2.05 6.01
CA VAL A 28 -4.82 -1.35 5.33
C VAL A 28 -4.46 -0.98 3.88
N CYS A 29 -3.31 -0.37 3.63
CA CYS A 29 -2.94 0.10 2.29
C CYS A 29 -1.80 -0.66 1.62
N ALA A 30 -1.26 -1.70 2.27
CA ALA A 30 -0.05 -2.46 1.89
C ALA A 30 1.25 -1.64 1.75
N ALA A 31 1.16 -0.31 1.72
CA ALA A 31 2.32 0.56 1.62
C ALA A 31 3.37 0.25 2.69
N PRO A 32 4.66 0.32 2.34
CA PRO A 32 5.75 -0.01 3.24
C PRO A 32 5.86 0.99 4.38
N ARG A 33 6.02 0.47 5.60
CA ARG A 33 6.23 1.28 6.81
C ARG A 33 7.46 0.80 7.55
N GLU A 34 8.24 1.74 8.08
CA GLU A 34 9.41 1.42 8.89
C GLU A 34 8.99 0.72 10.18
N VAL A 35 9.63 -0.40 10.48
CA VAL A 35 9.53 -1.09 11.75
C VAL A 35 10.33 -0.30 12.78
N ARG A 36 9.63 0.27 13.75
CA ARG A 36 10.21 1.05 14.84
C ARG A 36 10.30 0.20 16.10
N LEU A 37 11.21 0.59 17.00
CA LEU A 37 11.34 -0.03 18.32
C LEU A 37 10.91 0.95 19.42
N THR A 38 10.14 0.45 20.38
CA THR A 38 9.89 1.19 21.63
C THR A 38 11.17 1.25 22.48
N LYS A 39 11.17 2.09 23.54
CA LYS A 39 12.27 2.13 24.53
C LYS A 39 12.59 0.76 25.16
N LYS A 40 11.65 -0.20 25.14
CA LYS A 40 11.80 -1.57 25.65
C LYS A 40 12.07 -2.60 24.53
N ASN A 41 12.57 -2.15 23.37
CA ASN A 41 12.86 -2.98 22.20
C ASN A 41 11.66 -3.82 21.70
N LYS A 42 10.44 -3.28 21.83
CA LYS A 42 9.23 -3.91 21.27
C LYS A 42 8.92 -3.30 19.90
N PRO A 43 8.76 -4.12 18.84
CA PRO A 43 8.49 -3.61 17.50
C PRO A 43 7.08 -3.05 17.38
N TYR A 44 6.96 -2.01 16.55
CA TYR A 44 5.69 -1.41 16.17
C TYR A 44 5.79 -0.71 14.81
N VAL A 45 4.64 -0.50 14.18
CA VAL A 45 4.50 0.12 12.86
C VAL A 45 3.41 1.18 12.91
N VAL A 46 3.62 2.32 12.26
CA VAL A 46 2.64 3.43 12.19
C VAL A 46 2.38 3.77 10.73
N CYS A 47 1.10 4.02 10.39
CA CYS A 47 0.69 4.51 9.09
C CYS A 47 -0.29 5.68 9.25
N ASP A 48 0.25 6.90 9.28
CA ASP A 48 -0.54 8.13 9.44
C ASP A 48 -1.63 8.29 8.36
N PRO A 49 -1.38 8.01 7.06
CA PRO A 49 -2.43 8.12 6.04
C PRO A 49 -3.61 7.16 6.25
N CYS A 50 -3.43 6.05 6.97
CA CYS A 50 -4.51 5.12 7.29
C CYS A 50 -4.99 5.25 8.73
N GLY A 51 -4.40 6.12 9.55
CA GLY A 51 -4.75 6.26 10.96
C GLY A 51 -4.51 5.03 11.82
N ILE A 52 -3.59 4.13 11.45
CA ILE A 52 -3.35 2.89 12.19
C ILE A 52 -1.97 2.84 12.88
N GLN A 53 -1.93 2.10 13.98
CA GLN A 53 -0.71 1.68 14.65
C GLN A 53 -0.77 0.21 15.04
N VAL A 54 0.24 -0.56 14.64
CA VAL A 54 0.33 -2.00 14.92
C VAL A 54 1.43 -2.23 15.95
N PHE A 55 1.08 -2.86 17.06
CA PHE A 55 2.01 -3.24 18.11
C PHE A 55 2.21 -4.75 18.14
N ILE A 56 3.47 -5.18 18.05
CA ILE A 56 3.81 -6.60 18.16
C ILE A 56 4.20 -6.86 19.62
N ARG A 57 3.58 -7.89 20.22
CA ARG A 57 3.66 -8.20 21.65
C ARG A 57 3.81 -9.71 21.86
N GLY A 58 4.29 -10.07 23.05
CA GLY A 58 4.60 -11.45 23.41
C GLY A 58 5.89 -11.97 22.76
N PRO A 59 6.68 -12.80 23.46
CA PRO A 59 7.97 -13.28 22.93
C PRO A 59 7.81 -14.09 21.64
N ALA A 60 6.81 -14.98 21.58
CA ALA A 60 6.55 -15.79 20.39
C ALA A 60 6.15 -14.94 19.17
N GLY A 61 5.26 -13.95 19.37
CA GLY A 61 4.80 -13.05 18.32
C GLY A 61 5.92 -12.15 17.79
N ILE A 62 6.74 -11.61 18.70
CA ILE A 62 7.92 -10.81 18.34
C ILE A 62 8.91 -11.63 17.51
N ALA A 63 9.25 -12.84 17.96
CA ALA A 63 10.18 -13.70 17.23
C ALA A 63 9.63 -14.10 15.84
N ALA A 64 8.33 -14.36 15.71
CA ALA A 64 7.69 -14.67 14.43
C ALA A 64 7.72 -13.45 13.48
N PHE A 65 7.38 -12.27 13.99
CA PHE A 65 7.46 -11.03 13.24
C PHE A 65 8.89 -10.73 12.79
N ASP A 66 9.88 -10.94 13.67
CA ASP A 66 11.27 -10.66 13.32
C ASP A 66 11.74 -11.56 12.18
N ARG A 67 11.47 -12.87 12.25
CA ARG A 67 11.76 -13.80 11.15
C ARG A 67 11.10 -13.39 9.83
N LEU A 68 9.86 -12.88 9.89
CA LEU A 68 9.12 -12.45 8.71
C LEU A 68 9.77 -11.22 8.06
N VAL A 69 10.09 -10.20 8.85
CA VAL A 69 10.70 -8.96 8.36
C VAL A 69 12.12 -9.18 7.84
N ASP A 70 12.90 -10.02 8.53
CA ASP A 70 14.27 -10.31 8.14
C ASP A 70 14.31 -11.12 6.83
N ARG A 71 13.38 -12.06 6.64
CA ARG A 71 13.20 -12.77 5.36
C ARG A 71 12.69 -11.87 4.24
N ALA A 72 11.74 -10.98 4.53
CA ALA A 72 11.19 -10.02 3.57
C ALA A 72 12.24 -9.03 3.04
N SER A 73 13.36 -8.88 3.75
CA SER A 73 14.51 -8.07 3.34
C SER A 73 15.35 -8.76 2.25
N GLY A 74 15.14 -10.06 2.01
CA GLY A 74 15.89 -10.89 1.05
C GLY A 74 15.20 -11.12 -0.30
N GLU A 75 13.91 -11.45 -0.32
CA GLU A 75 12.97 -11.47 -1.47
C GLU A 75 11.63 -12.11 -1.01
N ASP A 76 10.57 -12.06 -1.86
CA ASP A 76 9.21 -12.66 -1.73
C ASP A 76 8.07 -11.76 -1.20
N LEU A 77 8.17 -11.16 0.00
CA LEU A 77 7.01 -10.43 0.58
C LEU A 77 6.64 -9.18 -0.22
N TRP A 78 7.61 -8.34 -0.55
CA TRP A 78 7.36 -7.10 -1.30
C TRP A 78 6.97 -7.38 -2.75
N THR A 79 7.55 -8.41 -3.36
CA THR A 79 7.16 -8.87 -4.70
C THR A 79 5.68 -9.29 -4.71
N ARG A 80 5.28 -10.13 -3.77
CA ARG A 80 3.89 -10.60 -3.64
C ARG A 80 2.91 -9.47 -3.36
N LEU A 81 3.27 -8.55 -2.45
CA LEU A 81 2.44 -7.37 -2.18
C LEU A 81 2.35 -6.46 -3.39
N HIS A 82 3.45 -6.24 -4.12
CA HIS A 82 3.44 -5.44 -5.32
C HIS A 82 2.58 -6.08 -6.42
N GLU A 83 2.62 -7.39 -6.58
CA GLU A 83 1.71 -8.12 -7.47
C GLU A 83 0.24 -7.96 -7.06
N MET A 84 -0.07 -8.03 -5.76
CA MET A 84 -1.41 -7.81 -5.25
C MET A 84 -1.87 -6.36 -5.42
N GLU A 85 -1.03 -5.38 -5.07
CA GLU A 85 -1.31 -3.96 -5.25
C GLU A 85 -1.56 -3.63 -6.73
N ARG A 86 -0.72 -4.11 -7.65
CA ARG A 86 -0.89 -3.88 -9.09
C ARG A 86 -2.23 -4.39 -9.63
N ARG A 87 -2.74 -5.50 -9.08
CA ARG A 87 -3.97 -6.14 -9.57
C ARG A 87 -5.22 -5.60 -8.89
N TYR A 88 -5.12 -5.23 -7.62
CA TYR A 88 -6.27 -5.02 -6.76
C TYR A 88 -6.28 -3.69 -6.01
N TYR A 89 -5.22 -2.88 -6.09
CA TYR A 89 -5.14 -1.56 -5.45
C TYR A 89 -5.10 -0.45 -6.49
N LEU A 90 -6.27 0.15 -6.74
CA LEU A 90 -6.48 1.13 -7.79
C LEU A 90 -6.18 2.55 -7.30
N LYS A 91 -5.65 3.40 -8.18
CA LYS A 91 -5.56 4.84 -7.97
C LYS A 91 -6.57 5.54 -8.88
N CYS A 92 -7.49 6.30 -8.30
CA CYS A 92 -8.44 7.10 -9.06
C CYS A 92 -7.71 8.21 -9.84
N PRO A 93 -7.89 8.32 -11.17
CA PRO A 93 -7.25 9.37 -11.96
C PRO A 93 -7.84 10.76 -11.70
N LYS A 94 -9.10 10.83 -11.23
CA LYS A 94 -9.80 12.10 -10.98
C LYS A 94 -9.39 12.75 -9.66
N CYS A 95 -9.46 12.03 -8.54
CA CYS A 95 -9.19 12.59 -7.21
C CYS A 95 -7.88 12.09 -6.57
N GLY A 96 -7.18 11.14 -7.19
CA GLY A 96 -5.94 10.57 -6.65
C GLY A 96 -6.15 9.57 -5.50
N CYS A 97 -7.37 9.36 -5.02
CA CYS A 97 -7.70 8.40 -3.97
C CYS A 97 -7.25 6.99 -4.36
N ARG A 98 -6.65 6.26 -3.42
CA ARG A 98 -6.17 4.89 -3.61
C ARG A 98 -7.01 3.93 -2.78
N PHE A 99 -7.53 2.89 -3.41
CA PHE A 99 -8.47 1.99 -2.77
C PHE A 99 -8.32 0.56 -3.28
N TRP A 100 -8.64 -0.41 -2.41
CA TRP A 100 -8.73 -1.80 -2.82
C TRP A 100 -10.01 -2.02 -3.60
N ILE A 101 -9.94 -2.90 -4.59
CA ILE A 101 -11.11 -3.43 -5.27
C ILE A 101 -12.02 -4.09 -4.24
N ASP A 102 -13.30 -3.71 -4.30
CA ASP A 102 -14.37 -4.26 -3.48
C ASP A 102 -15.57 -4.58 -4.40
N PRO A 103 -16.26 -5.73 -4.23
CA PRO A 103 -17.46 -6.04 -4.98
C PRO A 103 -18.54 -4.95 -4.98
N GLU A 104 -18.68 -4.20 -3.88
CA GLU A 104 -19.66 -3.10 -3.77
C GLU A 104 -19.35 -1.93 -4.70
N LEU A 105 -18.07 -1.78 -5.07
CA LEU A 105 -17.60 -0.73 -5.97
C LEU A 105 -17.73 -1.10 -7.45
N VAL A 106 -18.06 -2.36 -7.77
CA VAL A 106 -18.18 -2.82 -9.17
C VAL A 106 -19.17 -1.94 -9.94
N LYS A 107 -18.76 -1.50 -11.12
CA LYS A 107 -19.62 -0.85 -12.12
C LYS A 107 -19.69 -1.73 -13.36
N THR A 108 -20.88 -2.22 -13.66
CA THR A 108 -21.19 -2.90 -14.91
C THR A 108 -22.01 -2.01 -15.83
N SER A 109 -21.90 -2.30 -17.12
CA SER A 109 -22.80 -1.78 -18.15
C SER A 109 -24.20 -2.39 -17.98
N ILE A 110 -25.23 -1.57 -18.12
CA ILE A 110 -26.63 -2.02 -18.02
C ILE A 110 -27.11 -2.79 -19.25
N PHE A 111 -26.39 -2.69 -20.38
CA PHE A 111 -26.82 -3.23 -21.67
C PHE A 111 -26.35 -4.68 -21.88
N ASP A 112 -25.09 -4.96 -21.58
CA ASP A 112 -24.41 -6.24 -21.83
C ASP A 112 -23.84 -6.87 -20.55
N GLY A 113 -23.95 -6.19 -19.40
CA GLY A 113 -23.41 -6.67 -18.14
C GLY A 113 -21.88 -6.65 -18.05
N SER A 114 -21.18 -6.09 -19.04
CA SER A 114 -19.73 -6.06 -19.06
C SER A 114 -19.17 -5.20 -17.93
N LEU A 115 -18.02 -5.63 -17.37
CA LEU A 115 -17.33 -4.89 -16.32
C LEU A 115 -16.71 -3.61 -16.91
N GLN A 116 -17.19 -2.46 -16.44
CA GLN A 116 -16.63 -1.15 -16.81
C GLN A 116 -15.49 -0.73 -15.87
N GLY A 117 -15.47 -1.26 -14.64
CA GLY A 117 -14.44 -0.97 -13.64
C GLY A 117 -15.01 -0.83 -12.23
N PHE A 118 -14.34 -0.04 -11.40
CA PHE A 118 -14.69 0.16 -10.00
C PHE A 118 -14.91 1.63 -9.67
N ARG A 119 -16.02 1.94 -9.01
CA ARG A 119 -16.36 3.28 -8.54
C ARG A 119 -15.37 3.74 -7.46
N CYS A 120 -14.91 4.97 -7.57
CA CYS A 120 -14.09 5.59 -6.55
C CYS A 120 -14.91 5.77 -5.25
N PRO A 121 -14.42 5.32 -4.09
CA PRO A 121 -15.14 5.43 -2.82
C PRO A 121 -15.09 6.84 -2.21
N GLN A 122 -14.28 7.75 -2.76
CA GLN A 122 -14.20 9.12 -2.28
C GLN A 122 -15.53 9.84 -2.50
N GLU A 123 -16.06 10.43 -1.43
CA GLU A 123 -17.24 11.29 -1.47
C GLU A 123 -17.07 12.37 -2.56
N ASP A 124 -18.13 12.61 -3.34
CA ASP A 124 -18.19 13.56 -4.45
C ASP A 124 -17.26 13.31 -5.67
N CYS A 125 -16.49 12.21 -5.70
CA CYS A 125 -15.67 11.89 -6.87
C CYS A 125 -16.50 11.28 -8.01
N GLY A 126 -17.21 10.18 -7.72
CA GLY A 126 -18.09 9.48 -8.67
C GLY A 126 -17.39 8.85 -9.89
N ALA A 127 -16.06 8.90 -9.99
CA ALA A 127 -15.33 8.35 -11.12
C ALA A 127 -15.31 6.81 -11.12
N THR A 128 -15.36 6.21 -12.30
CA THR A 128 -15.12 4.76 -12.49
C THR A 128 -13.68 4.56 -12.95
N VAL A 129 -12.92 3.74 -12.21
CA VAL A 129 -11.56 3.35 -12.54
C VAL A 129 -11.59 2.04 -13.31
N ALA A 130 -11.11 2.05 -14.56
CA ALA A 130 -11.06 0.86 -15.40
C ALA A 130 -10.17 -0.25 -14.78
N TRP A 131 -10.52 -1.50 -15.06
CA TRP A 131 -9.79 -2.68 -14.59
C TRP A 131 -9.39 -3.54 -15.78
N GLY A 132 -8.10 -3.92 -15.84
CA GLY A 132 -7.55 -4.76 -16.90
C GLY A 132 -6.86 -4.02 -18.05
N GLU A 133 -6.99 -2.70 -18.14
CA GLU A 133 -6.13 -1.89 -19.01
C GLU A 133 -4.78 -1.64 -18.31
N LYS A 134 -3.67 -1.81 -19.03
CA LYS A 134 -2.32 -1.51 -18.51
C LYS A 134 -2.31 -0.06 -17.97
N GLN A 135 -2.24 0.07 -16.65
CA GLN A 135 -1.82 1.31 -15.99
C GLN A 135 -0.31 1.50 -16.15
#